data_AF-A0A950J8W9-F1
#
_entry.id   AF-A0A950J8W9-F1
#
_cell.length_a   1.000
_cell.length_b   1.000
_cell.length_c   1.000
_cell.angle_alpha   90.00
_cell.angle_beta   90.00
_cell.angle_gamma   90.00
#
_symmetry.space_group_name_H-M   'P 1'
#
loop_
_entity.id
_entity.type
_entity.pdbx_description
1 polymer ?
#
loop_
_entity_poly.entity_id
_entity_poly.type
_entity_poly.pdbx_seq_one_letter_code
_entity_poly.pdbx_strand_id
1 'polypeptide(L)'
;MKDAIYITNLQPVTREVLESSSLRDEHFELFLVTSSAEIDIVNQSAAMRVINAVRPKLHQEAISFLSIGCAGLFACILEFLQTDARNARVLLLETPADFVQATLDLANIGTGGDGFIAQDVSYVVDLSRSPAAGALRVAYCEILARPPALSGTAKLAVRILTRLRAIMREFPEARVVTFENCSEWSRRLAQTLSVLAPLEGVTLDWLPSVENDRQHFMTVRPLLDLAANLSNARMRPLVLTCLGAGGRFGILALSPDHDCGKVATATGMPKHLGQVVVRRSDRDTRGAPQKIFYMQNEYYGLENFYFKWNVDLEGAQSA
;
A
#
# COMPACT_ATOMS: atom_id res chain seq x y z
N MET A 1 14.85 21.22 4.52
CA MET A 1 14.74 20.39 3.30
C MET A 1 13.91 19.19 3.70
N LYS A 2 12.94 18.72 2.89
CA LYS A 2 12.30 17.43 3.19
C LYS A 2 13.24 16.35 2.67
N ASP A 3 13.68 15.46 3.55
CA ASP A 3 14.68 14.45 3.22
C ASP A 3 14.14 13.46 2.19
N ALA A 4 15.03 12.97 1.32
CA ALA A 4 14.70 11.89 0.39
C ALA A 4 14.31 10.62 1.16
N ILE A 5 13.48 9.78 0.54
CA ILE A 5 13.08 8.48 1.10
C ILE A 5 13.51 7.39 0.13
N TYR A 6 14.00 6.30 0.68
CA TYR A 6 14.49 5.15 -0.04
C TYR A 6 13.77 3.90 0.45
N ILE A 7 13.38 3.03 -0.49
CA ILE A 7 13.05 1.64 -0.24
C ILE A 7 14.39 0.89 -0.24
N THR A 8 14.81 0.37 0.91
CA THR A 8 16.13 -0.23 1.10
C THR A 8 16.09 -1.75 1.14
N ASN A 9 14.94 -2.33 1.46
CA ASN A 9 14.74 -3.76 1.54
C ASN A 9 13.30 -4.12 1.16
N LEU A 10 13.13 -5.29 0.54
CA LEU A 10 11.86 -5.82 0.08
C LEU A 10 11.90 -7.34 0.21
N GLN A 11 11.05 -7.92 1.04
CA GLN A 11 11.05 -9.36 1.24
C GLN A 11 9.68 -9.95 1.59
N PRO A 12 9.36 -11.15 1.07
CA PRO A 12 8.20 -11.90 1.54
C PRO A 12 8.41 -12.33 2.99
N VAL A 13 7.32 -12.36 3.76
CA VAL A 13 7.31 -13.04 5.06
C VAL A 13 7.07 -14.53 4.81
N THR A 14 8.16 -15.29 4.76
CA THR A 14 8.12 -16.73 4.56
C THR A 14 8.02 -17.49 5.88
N ARG A 15 7.81 -18.81 5.81
CA ARG A 15 7.86 -19.66 6.99
C ARG A 15 9.21 -19.58 7.70
N GLU A 16 10.31 -19.52 6.96
CA GLU A 16 11.66 -19.36 7.53
C GLU A 16 11.81 -18.03 8.28
N VAL A 17 11.18 -16.96 7.78
CA VAL A 17 11.13 -15.66 8.49
C VAL A 17 10.36 -15.77 9.80
N LEU A 18 9.25 -16.53 9.82
CA LEU A 18 8.47 -16.74 11.04
C LEU A 18 9.22 -17.58 12.09
N GLU A 19 10.09 -18.48 11.63
CA GLU A 19 10.89 -19.38 12.47
C GLU A 19 12.25 -18.78 12.86
N SER A 20 12.74 -17.74 12.17
CA SER A 20 14.05 -17.13 12.41
C SER A 20 13.96 -15.74 13.03
N SER A 21 15.00 -15.33 13.76
CA SER A 21 15.11 -13.96 14.32
C SER A 21 15.76 -12.96 13.35
N SER A 22 16.03 -13.35 12.11
CA SER A 22 16.89 -12.64 11.15
C SER A 22 16.38 -11.25 10.77
N LEU A 23 15.07 -11.01 10.81
CA LEU A 23 14.51 -9.71 10.49
C LEU A 23 14.62 -8.70 11.63
N ARG A 24 14.95 -9.12 12.85
CA ARG A 24 14.76 -8.28 14.04
C ARG A 24 15.93 -7.33 14.35
N ASP A 25 16.95 -7.27 13.50
CA ASP A 25 18.30 -6.79 13.89
C ASP A 25 18.66 -5.36 13.45
N GLU A 26 17.68 -4.47 13.18
CA GLU A 26 17.97 -3.06 12.88
C GLU A 26 17.23 -2.07 13.81
N HIS A 27 17.83 -0.88 13.95
CA HIS A 27 17.25 0.27 14.64
C HIS A 27 16.16 0.93 13.79
N PHE A 28 14.95 0.35 13.81
CA PHE A 28 13.75 0.99 13.28
C PHE A 28 13.08 1.84 14.35
N GLU A 29 12.91 3.12 14.01
CA GLU A 29 12.25 4.10 14.88
C GLU A 29 10.71 3.97 14.76
N LEU A 30 10.23 3.56 13.58
CA LEU A 30 8.81 3.42 13.28
C LEU A 30 8.47 2.02 12.78
N PHE A 31 7.37 1.45 13.26
CA PHE A 31 6.78 0.22 12.71
C PHE A 31 5.36 0.50 12.23
N LEU A 32 5.19 0.46 10.91
CA LEU A 32 3.92 0.65 10.23
C LEU A 32 3.36 -0.70 9.82
N VAL A 33 2.06 -0.90 10.03
CA VAL A 33 1.34 -2.07 9.55
C VAL A 33 0.16 -1.59 8.71
N THR A 34 -0.09 -2.24 7.58
CA THR A 34 -1.29 -2.00 6.78
C THR A 34 -1.88 -3.33 6.35
N SER A 35 -3.21 -3.36 6.26
CA SER A 35 -3.94 -4.48 5.68
C SER A 35 -5.15 -3.94 4.94
N SER A 36 -5.56 -4.65 3.90
CA SER A 36 -6.84 -4.40 3.27
C SER A 36 -8.04 -4.81 4.14
N ALA A 37 -7.87 -5.76 5.05
CA ALA A 37 -8.90 -6.19 6.00
C ALA A 37 -9.08 -5.24 7.20
N GLU A 38 -8.56 -4.01 7.07
CA GLU A 38 -8.56 -2.95 8.08
C GLU A 38 -8.02 -3.42 9.45
N ILE A 39 -8.38 -2.68 10.50
CA ILE A 39 -7.85 -2.88 11.85
C ILE A 39 -8.27 -4.22 12.45
N ASP A 40 -9.42 -4.77 12.07
CA ASP A 40 -9.95 -5.99 12.70
C ASP A 40 -9.07 -7.22 12.45
N ILE A 41 -8.17 -7.18 11.45
CA ILE A 41 -7.20 -8.25 11.17
C ILE A 41 -6.29 -8.54 12.37
N VAL A 42 -6.05 -7.57 13.25
CA VAL A 42 -5.22 -7.76 14.45
C VAL A 42 -5.86 -8.70 15.48
N ASN A 43 -7.14 -9.02 15.32
CA ASN A 43 -7.82 -10.02 16.14
C ASN A 43 -7.63 -11.46 15.62
N GLN A 44 -6.91 -11.63 14.51
CA GLN A 44 -6.60 -12.93 13.93
C GLN A 44 -5.24 -13.42 14.42
N SER A 45 -5.19 -14.63 14.95
CA SER A 45 -3.97 -15.23 15.52
C SER A 45 -2.87 -15.36 14.46
N ALA A 46 -3.23 -15.70 13.21
CA ALA A 46 -2.29 -15.79 12.10
C ALA A 46 -1.62 -14.43 11.81
N ALA A 47 -2.42 -13.37 11.70
CA ALA A 47 -1.96 -11.99 11.55
C ALA A 47 -1.02 -11.58 12.67
N MET A 48 -1.40 -11.85 13.92
CA MET A 48 -0.60 -11.50 15.09
C MET A 48 0.70 -12.28 15.18
N ARG A 49 0.76 -13.53 14.72
CA ARG A 49 2.03 -14.27 14.60
C ARG A 49 2.98 -13.57 13.62
N VAL A 50 2.47 -13.12 12.47
CA VAL A 50 3.27 -12.38 11.48
C VAL A 50 3.75 -11.05 12.04
N ILE A 51 2.85 -10.24 12.61
CA ILE A 51 3.19 -8.95 13.24
C ILE A 51 4.31 -9.13 14.28
N ASN A 52 4.17 -10.10 15.18
CA ASN A 52 5.17 -10.36 16.22
C ASN A 52 6.50 -10.91 15.68
N ALA A 53 6.47 -11.67 14.57
CA ALA A 53 7.68 -12.20 13.97
C ALA A 53 8.57 -11.09 13.39
N VAL A 54 7.96 -10.11 12.72
CA VAL A 54 8.67 -9.06 11.97
C VAL A 54 8.85 -7.74 12.73
N ARG A 55 8.16 -7.58 13.87
CA ARG A 55 8.28 -6.40 14.74
C ARG A 55 9.76 -6.19 15.14
N PRO A 56 10.30 -4.97 14.98
CA PRO A 56 11.66 -4.67 15.42
C PRO A 56 11.83 -4.88 16.93
N LYS A 57 12.93 -5.52 17.37
CA LYS A 57 13.19 -5.86 18.79
C LYS A 57 13.10 -4.67 19.73
N LEU A 58 13.64 -3.52 19.31
CA LEU A 58 13.74 -2.31 20.12
C LEU A 58 12.50 -1.41 19.99
N HIS A 59 11.55 -1.75 19.14
CA HIS A 59 10.34 -0.95 18.97
C HIS A 59 9.37 -1.23 20.12
N GLN A 60 9.43 -0.39 21.15
CA GLN A 60 8.59 -0.48 22.36
C GLN A 60 7.27 0.29 22.24
N GLU A 61 7.16 1.16 21.25
CA GLU A 61 5.97 1.98 21.05
C GLU A 61 4.79 1.18 20.46
N ALA A 62 3.63 1.83 20.46
CA ALA A 62 2.43 1.33 19.80
C ALA A 62 2.66 1.20 18.29
N ILE A 63 2.13 0.14 17.71
CA ILE A 63 2.19 -0.09 16.26
C ILE A 63 1.28 0.93 15.58
N SER A 64 1.78 1.63 14.57
CA SER A 64 0.96 2.51 13.74
C SER A 64 0.31 1.69 12.64
N PHE A 65 -0.97 1.36 12.82
CA PHE A 65 -1.74 0.60 11.83
C PHE A 65 -2.51 1.55 10.92
N LEU A 66 -2.32 1.41 9.61
CA LEU A 66 -2.95 2.24 8.59
C LEU A 66 -4.00 1.43 7.83
N SER A 67 -5.19 2.02 7.62
CA SER A 67 -6.28 1.38 6.87
C SER A 67 -6.68 2.23 5.67
N ILE A 68 -6.55 1.67 4.47
CA ILE A 68 -6.99 2.31 3.22
C ILE A 68 -7.22 1.30 2.07
N GLY A 69 -7.56 0.05 2.38
CA GLY A 69 -7.70 -1.01 1.39
C GLY A 69 -6.37 -1.23 0.64
N CYS A 70 -6.43 -1.50 -0.67
CA CYS A 70 -5.25 -1.85 -1.48
C CYS A 70 -4.17 -0.73 -1.58
N ALA A 71 -4.49 0.50 -1.19
CA ALA A 71 -3.54 1.63 -1.23
C ALA A 71 -2.62 1.72 0.00
N GLY A 72 -2.51 0.65 0.79
CA GLY A 72 -1.76 0.60 2.05
C GLY A 72 -0.30 1.07 1.96
N LEU A 73 0.46 0.57 0.96
CA LEU A 73 1.86 0.98 0.77
C LEU A 73 2.01 2.51 0.64
N PHE A 74 1.14 3.12 -0.16
CA PHE A 74 1.15 4.55 -0.43
C PHE A 74 0.86 5.34 0.85
N ALA A 75 -0.11 4.88 1.65
CA ALA A 75 -0.40 5.48 2.95
C ALA A 75 0.79 5.36 3.92
N CYS A 76 1.48 4.21 3.96
CA CYS A 76 2.67 4.04 4.80
C CYS A 76 3.81 4.99 4.40
N ILE A 77 4.03 5.20 3.10
CA ILE A 77 5.02 6.18 2.62
C ILE A 77 4.60 7.60 2.99
N LEU A 78 3.32 7.95 2.82
CA LEU A 78 2.78 9.26 3.20
C LEU A 78 2.83 9.51 4.71
N GLU A 79 2.64 8.48 5.54
CA GLU A 79 2.80 8.55 6.99
C GLU A 79 4.28 8.77 7.35
N PHE A 80 5.20 7.96 6.82
CA PHE A 80 6.62 8.09 7.10
C PHE A 80 7.15 9.50 6.75
N LEU A 81 6.68 10.07 5.64
CA LEU A 81 6.98 11.45 5.22
C LEU A 81 6.62 12.52 6.25
N GLN A 82 5.63 12.27 7.11
CA GLN A 82 5.15 13.21 8.12
C GLN A 82 5.83 13.03 9.48
N THR A 83 6.64 11.99 9.64
CA THR A 83 7.38 11.72 10.88
C THR A 83 8.83 12.17 10.79
N ASP A 84 9.48 12.40 11.92
CA ASP A 84 10.93 12.64 11.98
C ASP A 84 11.74 11.33 12.01
N ALA A 85 11.07 10.17 11.88
CA ALA A 85 11.73 8.88 11.87
C ALA A 85 12.71 8.76 10.69
N ARG A 86 13.90 8.23 10.96
CA ARG A 86 14.95 7.99 9.95
C ARG A 86 14.79 6.66 9.24
N ASN A 87 14.32 5.65 9.97
CA ASN A 87 14.08 4.32 9.45
C ASN A 87 12.70 3.84 9.91
N ALA A 88 11.94 3.29 8.97
CA ALA A 88 10.66 2.66 9.25
C ALA A 88 10.63 1.26 8.64
N ARG A 89 10.06 0.32 9.39
CA ARG A 89 9.64 -0.96 8.82
C ARG A 89 8.17 -0.90 8.51
N VAL A 90 7.80 -1.34 7.31
CA VAL A 90 6.39 -1.44 6.89
C VAL A 90 6.06 -2.90 6.64
N LEU A 91 5.04 -3.39 7.34
CA LEU A 91 4.42 -4.69 7.10
C LEU A 91 3.12 -4.50 6.33
N LEU A 92 3.04 -5.15 5.17
CA LEU A 92 1.83 -5.28 4.37
C LEU A 92 1.28 -6.68 4.63
N LEU A 93 0.11 -6.75 5.27
CA LEU A 93 -0.41 -7.94 5.93
C LEU A 93 -1.73 -8.37 5.31
N GLU A 94 -1.75 -9.53 4.66
CA GLU A 94 -2.95 -10.11 4.05
C GLU A 94 -3.08 -11.59 4.46
N THR A 95 -3.21 -11.82 5.78
CA THR A 95 -3.33 -13.16 6.37
C THR A 95 -4.20 -13.12 7.63
N PRO A 96 -5.09 -14.10 7.85
CA PRO A 96 -5.36 -15.25 7.00
C PRO A 96 -6.24 -14.89 5.80
N ALA A 97 -6.08 -15.61 4.68
CA ALA A 97 -6.76 -15.28 3.42
C ALA A 97 -8.30 -15.32 3.51
N ASP A 98 -8.88 -16.18 4.36
CA ASP A 98 -10.32 -16.27 4.56
C ASP A 98 -10.90 -14.99 5.19
N PHE A 99 -10.21 -14.41 6.17
CA PHE A 99 -10.60 -13.14 6.78
C PHE A 99 -10.46 -11.97 5.80
N VAL A 100 -9.39 -11.96 5.00
CA VAL A 100 -9.21 -10.97 3.93
C VAL A 100 -10.29 -11.13 2.87
N GLN A 101 -10.63 -12.36 2.47
CA GLN A 101 -11.71 -12.65 1.54
C GLN A 101 -13.06 -12.14 2.04
N ALA A 102 -13.37 -12.31 3.33
CA ALA A 102 -14.60 -11.79 3.92
C ALA A 102 -14.70 -10.25 3.76
N THR A 103 -13.57 -9.54 3.75
CA THR A 103 -13.52 -8.10 3.47
C THR A 103 -13.90 -7.79 2.03
N LEU A 104 -13.39 -8.57 1.07
CA LEU A 104 -13.73 -8.44 -0.36
C LEU A 104 -15.22 -8.73 -0.62
N ASP A 105 -15.74 -9.75 0.05
CA ASP A 105 -17.15 -10.15 -0.05
C ASP A 105 -18.06 -9.04 0.50
N LEU A 106 -17.73 -8.45 1.66
CA LEU A 106 -18.44 -7.30 2.21
C LEU A 106 -18.36 -6.05 1.31
N ALA A 107 -17.25 -5.86 0.61
CA ALA A 107 -17.09 -4.80 -0.38
C ALA A 107 -17.76 -5.12 -1.73
N ASN A 108 -18.41 -6.28 -1.86
CA ASN A 108 -19.09 -6.77 -3.06
C ASN A 108 -18.17 -6.87 -4.30
N ILE A 109 -16.89 -7.21 -4.07
CA ILE A 109 -15.89 -7.45 -5.13
C ILE A 109 -15.26 -8.85 -5.06
N GLY A 110 -15.49 -9.58 -3.97
CA GLY A 110 -15.10 -10.98 -3.81
C GLY A 110 -16.14 -11.95 -4.38
N THR A 111 -16.52 -12.97 -3.60
CA THR A 111 -17.53 -13.98 -3.95
C THR A 111 -18.89 -13.31 -4.17
N GLY A 112 -19.41 -13.41 -5.40
CA GLY A 112 -20.68 -12.78 -5.79
C GLY A 112 -20.54 -11.37 -6.39
N GLY A 113 -19.33 -10.81 -6.44
CA GLY A 113 -19.00 -9.56 -7.13
C GLY A 113 -18.11 -9.80 -8.36
N ASP A 114 -16.99 -9.07 -8.44
CA ASP A 114 -15.97 -9.23 -9.48
C ASP A 114 -15.24 -10.59 -9.41
N GLY A 115 -15.41 -11.35 -8.32
CA GLY A 115 -14.90 -12.71 -8.17
C GLY A 115 -13.46 -12.78 -7.69
N PHE A 116 -12.96 -11.73 -7.02
CA PHE A 116 -11.60 -11.71 -6.49
C PHE A 116 -11.37 -12.77 -5.42
N ILE A 117 -10.18 -13.37 -5.50
CA ILE A 117 -9.70 -14.40 -4.58
C ILE A 117 -8.50 -13.82 -3.83
N ALA A 118 -8.71 -13.51 -2.56
CA ALA A 118 -7.66 -13.04 -1.66
C ALA A 118 -6.53 -14.09 -1.57
N GLN A 119 -5.29 -13.62 -1.63
CA GLN A 119 -4.11 -14.46 -1.47
C GLN A 119 -3.57 -14.33 -0.05
N ASP A 120 -3.14 -15.45 0.55
CA ASP A 120 -2.47 -15.44 1.86
C ASP A 120 -1.02 -15.00 1.65
N VAL A 121 -0.75 -13.72 1.88
CA VAL A 121 0.55 -13.14 1.58
C VAL A 121 0.89 -12.02 2.56
N SER A 122 2.15 -11.89 2.90
CA SER A 122 2.65 -10.78 3.71
C SER A 122 4.04 -10.38 3.25
N TYR A 123 4.31 -9.08 3.23
CA TYR A 123 5.59 -8.53 2.81
C TYR A 123 6.08 -7.50 3.80
N VAL A 124 7.40 -7.45 3.94
CA VAL A 124 8.11 -6.38 4.65
C VAL A 124 8.82 -5.52 3.63
N VAL A 125 8.68 -4.20 3.79
CA VAL A 125 9.48 -3.20 3.09
C VAL A 125 10.07 -2.25 4.11
N ASP A 126 11.37 -1.98 4.00
CA ASP A 126 12.06 -1.04 4.88
C ASP A 126 12.24 0.29 4.15
N LEU A 127 11.92 1.37 4.85
CA LEU A 127 12.04 2.75 4.39
C LEU A 127 13.16 3.44 5.17
N SER A 128 14.02 4.18 4.47
CA SER A 128 15.07 4.98 5.09
C SER A 128 15.14 6.38 4.51
N ARG A 129 15.59 7.35 5.32
CA ARG A 129 16.01 8.68 4.86
C ARG A 129 17.46 8.69 4.36
N SER A 130 18.20 7.61 4.61
CA SER A 130 19.58 7.45 4.17
C SER A 130 19.64 6.55 2.93
N PRO A 131 20.37 6.93 1.88
CA PRO A 131 20.58 6.06 0.74
C PRO A 131 21.39 4.82 1.15
N ALA A 132 20.99 3.66 0.63
CA ALA A 132 21.74 2.41 0.73
C ALA A 132 22.03 1.86 -0.67
N ALA A 133 23.05 1.00 -0.79
CA ALA A 133 23.38 0.38 -2.07
C ALA A 133 22.20 -0.44 -2.61
N GLY A 134 21.80 -0.18 -3.86
CA GLY A 134 20.65 -0.84 -4.49
C GLY A 134 19.28 -0.33 -4.02
N ALA A 135 19.23 0.67 -3.13
CA ALA A 135 17.97 1.23 -2.68
C ALA A 135 17.28 2.04 -3.79
N LEU A 136 15.95 2.04 -3.78
CA LEU A 136 15.15 2.80 -4.73
C LEU A 136 14.65 4.06 -4.07
N ARG A 137 14.89 5.20 -4.70
CA ARG A 137 14.38 6.47 -4.21
C ARG A 137 12.90 6.61 -4.53
N VAL A 138 12.10 7.00 -3.54
CA VAL A 138 10.72 7.46 -3.73
C VAL A 138 10.77 8.86 -4.32
N ALA A 139 10.43 9.01 -5.59
CA ALA A 139 10.39 10.29 -6.30
C ALA A 139 9.02 10.97 -6.19
N TYR A 140 7.95 10.19 -6.14
CA TYR A 140 6.57 10.68 -6.08
C TYR A 140 5.69 9.71 -5.29
N CYS A 141 4.77 10.22 -4.47
CA CYS A 141 3.72 9.42 -3.85
C CYS A 141 2.45 10.26 -3.66
N GLU A 142 1.31 9.77 -4.14
CA GLU A 142 -0.01 10.40 -3.98
C GLU A 142 -1.11 9.34 -3.98
N ILE A 143 -2.19 9.59 -3.22
CA ILE A 143 -3.44 8.84 -3.30
C ILE A 143 -4.52 9.78 -3.81
N LEU A 144 -4.94 9.58 -5.05
CA LEU A 144 -6.06 10.27 -5.65
C LEU A 144 -7.38 9.61 -5.20
N ALA A 145 -8.45 10.40 -5.20
CA ALA A 145 -9.78 9.91 -4.83
C ALA A 145 -10.83 10.32 -5.86
N ARG A 146 -11.73 9.39 -6.17
CA ARG A 146 -12.89 9.62 -7.03
C ARG A 146 -13.88 10.54 -6.29
N PRO A 147 -14.21 11.72 -6.84
CA PRO A 147 -15.25 12.57 -6.26
C PRO A 147 -16.61 11.86 -6.25
N PRO A 148 -17.47 12.10 -5.24
CA PRO A 148 -18.83 11.58 -5.21
C PRO A 148 -19.70 12.30 -6.27
N ALA A 149 -19.74 11.79 -7.49
CA ALA A 149 -20.59 12.27 -8.57
C ALA A 149 -20.64 11.26 -9.74
N LEU A 150 -21.66 11.37 -10.60
CA LEU A 150 -21.76 10.59 -11.84
C LEU A 150 -20.51 10.78 -12.74
N SER A 151 -19.93 11.99 -12.76
CA SER A 151 -18.72 12.29 -13.51
C SER A 151 -17.42 11.93 -12.77
N GLY A 152 -17.51 11.27 -11.60
CA GLY A 152 -16.38 11.03 -10.70
C GLY A 152 -15.24 10.26 -11.36
N THR A 153 -15.55 9.21 -12.12
CA THR A 153 -14.55 8.40 -12.84
C THR A 153 -13.81 9.20 -13.90
N ALA A 154 -14.51 10.01 -14.70
CA ALA A 154 -13.87 10.85 -15.71
C ALA A 154 -12.98 11.93 -15.07
N LYS A 155 -13.44 12.57 -13.98
CA LYS A 155 -12.63 13.53 -13.21
C LYS A 155 -11.37 12.87 -12.63
N LEU A 156 -11.50 11.65 -12.09
CA LEU A 156 -10.35 10.88 -11.62
C LEU A 156 -9.37 10.57 -12.76
N ALA A 157 -9.87 10.15 -13.92
CA ALA A 157 -9.05 9.85 -15.09
C ALA A 157 -8.22 11.06 -15.56
N VAL A 158 -8.83 12.24 -15.69
CA VAL A 158 -8.12 13.49 -16.04
C VAL A 158 -7.01 13.80 -15.04
N ARG A 159 -7.27 13.60 -13.75
CA ARG A 159 -6.27 13.83 -12.70
C ARG A 159 -5.12 12.83 -12.76
N ILE A 160 -5.42 11.55 -12.98
CA ILE A 160 -4.40 10.51 -13.20
C ILE A 160 -3.50 10.92 -14.37
N LEU A 161 -4.08 11.29 -15.52
CA LEU A 161 -3.29 11.72 -16.70
C LEU A 161 -2.44 12.95 -16.42
N THR A 162 -2.99 13.92 -15.69
CA THR A 162 -2.25 15.12 -15.29
C THR A 162 -1.01 14.74 -14.47
N ARG A 163 -1.14 13.79 -13.52
CA ARG A 163 -0.03 13.32 -12.70
C ARG A 163 0.98 12.49 -13.48
N LEU A 164 0.50 11.51 -14.25
CA LEU A 164 1.38 10.68 -15.08
C LEU A 164 2.16 11.53 -16.08
N ARG A 165 1.53 12.53 -16.70
CA ARG A 165 2.21 13.48 -17.60
C ARG A 165 3.32 14.26 -16.89
N ALA A 166 3.08 14.72 -15.67
CA ALA A 166 4.09 15.43 -14.89
C ALA A 166 5.28 14.51 -14.55
N ILE A 167 4.98 13.28 -14.08
CA ILE A 167 6.01 12.28 -13.75
C ILE A 167 6.81 11.91 -15.00
N MET A 168 6.17 11.66 -16.15
CA MET A 168 6.86 11.28 -17.39
C MET A 168 7.66 12.43 -18.01
N ARG A 169 7.33 13.69 -17.72
CA ARG A 169 8.17 14.84 -18.11
C ARG A 169 9.45 14.90 -17.29
N GLU A 170 9.36 14.58 -16.02
CA GLU A 170 10.52 14.52 -15.12
C GLU A 170 11.36 13.26 -15.35
N PHE A 171 10.70 12.14 -15.66
CA PHE A 171 11.30 10.84 -15.91
C PHE A 171 10.84 10.29 -17.28
N PRO A 172 11.44 10.73 -18.41
CA PRO A 172 11.00 10.32 -19.75
C PRO A 172 11.09 8.82 -20.03
N GLU A 173 11.98 8.11 -19.34
CA GLU A 173 12.10 6.64 -19.44
C GLU A 173 11.23 5.88 -18.42
N ALA A 174 10.39 6.58 -17.66
CA ALA A 174 9.53 5.94 -16.67
C ALA A 174 8.57 4.97 -17.33
N ARG A 175 8.51 3.76 -16.78
CA ARG A 175 7.52 2.76 -17.17
C ARG A 175 6.41 2.71 -16.14
N VAL A 176 5.16 2.55 -16.58
CA VAL A 176 4.00 2.59 -15.68
C VAL A 176 3.38 1.19 -15.60
N VAL A 177 3.35 0.59 -14.41
CA VAL A 177 2.62 -0.65 -14.18
C VAL A 177 1.13 -0.36 -14.14
N THR A 178 0.34 -1.14 -14.89
CA THR A 178 -1.11 -0.99 -14.91
C THR A 178 -1.70 -1.17 -13.51
N PHE A 179 -2.75 -0.41 -13.21
CA PHE A 179 -3.58 -0.58 -12.01
C PHE A 179 -4.70 -1.60 -12.23
N GLU A 180 -4.88 -2.08 -13.46
CA GLU A 180 -5.95 -3.02 -13.79
C GLU A 180 -5.83 -4.27 -12.94
N ASN A 181 -6.95 -4.71 -12.35
CA ASN A 181 -7.04 -5.87 -11.48
C ASN A 181 -8.20 -6.79 -11.92
N CYS A 182 -8.60 -6.75 -13.19
CA CYS A 182 -9.74 -7.47 -13.75
C CYS A 182 -11.13 -7.05 -13.25
N SER A 183 -11.28 -6.11 -12.30
CA SER A 183 -12.60 -5.58 -11.92
C SER A 183 -13.28 -4.90 -13.12
N GLU A 184 -14.61 -4.87 -13.11
CA GLU A 184 -15.32 -4.07 -14.11
C GLU A 184 -14.95 -2.58 -14.01
N TRP A 185 -14.78 -2.07 -12.79
CA TRP A 185 -14.43 -0.67 -12.58
C TRP A 185 -13.01 -0.34 -13.09
N SER A 186 -12.01 -1.20 -12.85
CA SER A 186 -10.65 -0.95 -13.37
C SER A 186 -10.62 -0.94 -14.89
N ARG A 187 -11.34 -1.87 -15.55
CA ARG A 187 -11.46 -1.91 -17.02
C ARG A 187 -12.08 -0.65 -17.58
N ARG A 188 -13.19 -0.17 -16.98
CA ARG A 188 -13.84 1.09 -17.41
C ARG A 188 -12.93 2.31 -17.22
N LEU A 189 -12.17 2.36 -16.13
CA LEU A 189 -11.21 3.44 -15.91
C LEU A 189 -10.06 3.38 -16.92
N ALA A 190 -9.52 2.20 -17.20
CA ALA A 190 -8.46 2.01 -18.21
C ALA A 190 -8.92 2.42 -19.61
N GLN A 191 -10.13 2.03 -20.01
CA GLN A 191 -10.75 2.46 -21.27
C GLN A 191 -10.93 3.99 -21.34
N THR A 192 -11.34 4.61 -20.23
CA THR A 192 -11.45 6.08 -20.16
C THR A 192 -10.08 6.74 -20.36
N LEU A 193 -9.04 6.21 -19.70
CA LEU A 193 -7.68 6.70 -19.85
C LEU A 193 -7.14 6.51 -21.27
N SER A 194 -7.42 5.39 -21.94
CA SER A 194 -6.96 5.15 -23.32
C SER A 194 -7.57 6.13 -24.33
N VAL A 195 -8.79 6.61 -24.07
CA VAL A 195 -9.44 7.64 -24.90
C VAL A 195 -8.88 9.03 -24.59
N LEU A 196 -8.68 9.36 -23.31
CA LEU A 196 -8.26 10.70 -22.90
C LEU A 196 -6.75 10.96 -23.07
N ALA A 197 -5.90 9.93 -22.93
CA ALA A 197 -4.44 10.11 -22.95
C ALA A 197 -3.92 10.75 -24.25
N PRO A 198 -4.35 10.32 -25.47
CA PRO A 198 -3.92 10.96 -26.71
C PRO A 198 -4.39 12.42 -26.82
N LEU A 199 -5.58 12.74 -26.31
CA LEU A 199 -6.12 14.11 -26.30
C LEU A 199 -5.30 15.03 -25.40
N GLU A 200 -4.72 14.48 -24.33
CA GLU A 200 -3.82 15.17 -23.40
C GLU A 200 -2.34 15.14 -23.84
N GLY A 201 -2.04 14.53 -24.99
CA GLY A 201 -0.68 14.37 -25.50
C GLY A 201 0.19 13.46 -24.62
N VAL A 202 -0.41 12.44 -24.02
CA VAL A 202 0.25 11.43 -23.18
C VAL A 202 0.17 10.07 -23.87
N THR A 203 1.32 9.44 -24.08
CA THR A 203 1.37 8.04 -24.52
C THR A 203 1.57 7.15 -23.30
N LEU A 204 0.65 6.23 -23.05
CA LEU A 204 0.73 5.31 -21.91
C LEU A 204 1.11 3.92 -22.43
N ASP A 205 2.34 3.52 -22.15
CA ASP A 205 2.80 2.14 -22.35
C ASP A 205 2.72 1.40 -21.02
N TRP A 206 1.62 0.67 -20.84
CA TRP A 206 1.32 -0.01 -19.57
C TRP A 206 2.06 -1.33 -19.47
N LEU A 207 2.77 -1.52 -18.38
CA LEU A 207 3.33 -2.81 -18.03
C LEU A 207 2.27 -3.70 -17.40
N PRO A 208 2.36 -5.02 -17.62
CA PRO A 208 1.48 -5.96 -16.95
C PRO A 208 1.69 -5.91 -15.43
N SER A 209 0.60 -6.13 -14.70
CA SER A 209 0.64 -6.37 -13.26
C SER A 209 0.70 -7.87 -12.98
N VAL A 210 1.18 -8.24 -11.79
CA VAL A 210 1.12 -9.60 -11.27
C VAL A 210 -0.30 -10.09 -11.01
N GLU A 211 -1.27 -9.18 -10.86
CA GLU A 211 -2.68 -9.55 -10.70
C GLU A 211 -3.26 -9.99 -12.05
N ASN A 212 -3.43 -11.30 -12.18
CA ASN A 212 -4.13 -11.96 -13.26
C ASN A 212 -5.10 -13.02 -12.70
N ASP A 213 -6.05 -13.47 -13.51
CA ASP A 213 -6.92 -14.60 -13.20
C ASP A 213 -7.66 -14.51 -11.85
N ARG A 214 -8.06 -13.28 -11.46
CA ARG A 214 -8.79 -12.95 -10.23
C ARG A 214 -8.01 -13.14 -8.93
N GLN A 215 -6.73 -13.51 -8.99
CA GLN A 215 -5.86 -13.49 -7.81
C GLN A 215 -5.65 -12.04 -7.38
N HIS A 216 -5.97 -11.73 -6.13
CA HIS A 216 -5.88 -10.38 -5.60
C HIS A 216 -4.91 -10.33 -4.42
N PHE A 217 -3.83 -9.57 -4.57
CA PHE A 217 -2.75 -9.44 -3.58
C PHE A 217 -2.91 -8.18 -2.72
N MET A 218 -4.05 -7.49 -2.85
CA MET A 218 -4.46 -6.40 -1.95
C MET A 218 -3.38 -5.32 -1.77
N THR A 219 -2.99 -4.98 -0.52
CA THR A 219 -1.94 -3.98 -0.24
C THR A 219 -0.57 -4.41 -0.74
N VAL A 220 -0.32 -5.71 -0.89
CA VAL A 220 0.99 -6.28 -1.25
C VAL A 220 1.26 -6.16 -2.75
N ARG A 221 0.23 -6.04 -3.60
CA ARG A 221 0.37 -5.98 -5.06
C ARG A 221 1.48 -5.05 -5.56
N PRO A 222 1.59 -3.77 -5.15
CA PRO A 222 2.63 -2.87 -5.69
C PRO A 222 4.05 -3.38 -5.44
N LEU A 223 4.27 -4.13 -4.35
CA LEU A 223 5.56 -4.72 -4.02
C LEU A 223 5.90 -5.92 -4.91
N LEU A 224 4.89 -6.71 -5.28
CA LEU A 224 5.05 -7.80 -6.24
C LEU A 224 5.29 -7.27 -7.66
N ASP A 225 4.55 -6.23 -8.05
CA ASP A 225 4.75 -5.51 -9.31
C ASP A 225 6.17 -4.91 -9.38
N LEU A 226 6.67 -4.36 -8.26
CA LEU A 226 8.04 -3.91 -8.15
C LEU A 226 9.02 -5.08 -8.37
N ALA A 227 8.90 -6.14 -7.57
CA ALA A 227 9.80 -7.30 -7.62
C ALA A 227 9.88 -7.92 -9.03
N ALA A 228 8.73 -8.06 -9.72
CA ALA A 228 8.65 -8.58 -11.08
C ALA A 228 9.38 -7.70 -12.12
N ASN A 229 9.59 -6.42 -11.82
CA ASN A 229 10.28 -5.49 -12.70
C ASN A 229 11.73 -5.19 -12.28
N LEU A 230 12.16 -5.62 -11.09
CA LEU A 230 13.53 -5.43 -10.56
C LEU A 230 14.60 -6.27 -11.28
N SER A 231 14.22 -7.38 -11.92
CA SER A 231 15.17 -8.34 -12.52
C SER A 231 15.87 -7.84 -13.80
N ASN A 232 15.63 -6.60 -14.23
CA ASN A 232 16.17 -6.06 -15.47
C ASN A 232 17.52 -5.36 -15.25
N ALA A 233 18.54 -5.70 -16.06
CA ALA A 233 19.94 -5.23 -15.92
C ALA A 233 20.14 -3.70 -15.99
N ARG A 234 19.15 -2.94 -16.46
CA ARG A 234 19.06 -1.49 -16.31
C ARG A 234 17.72 -1.16 -15.69
N MET A 235 17.74 -0.94 -14.37
CA MET A 235 16.59 -0.37 -13.68
C MET A 235 16.30 1.01 -14.28
N ARG A 236 15.08 1.16 -14.80
CA ARG A 236 14.50 2.45 -15.21
C ARG A 236 13.57 2.93 -14.11
N PRO A 237 13.23 4.24 -14.06
CA PRO A 237 12.19 4.71 -13.18
C PRO A 237 10.89 3.91 -13.39
N LEU A 238 10.23 3.54 -12.31
CA LEU A 238 9.04 2.71 -12.31
C LEU A 238 7.92 3.44 -11.60
N VAL A 239 6.77 3.56 -12.25
CA VAL A 239 5.55 4.09 -11.65
C VAL A 239 4.64 2.92 -11.33
N LEU A 240 4.48 2.66 -10.04
CA LEU A 240 3.55 1.68 -9.50
C LEU A 240 2.20 2.37 -9.32
N THR A 241 1.14 1.72 -9.79
CA THR A 241 -0.23 2.21 -9.63
C THR A 241 -1.11 1.16 -8.97
N CYS A 242 -2.12 1.61 -8.26
CA CYS A 242 -3.03 0.75 -7.52
C CYS A 242 -4.45 1.32 -7.60
N LEU A 243 -5.43 0.45 -7.80
CA LEU A 243 -6.83 0.80 -7.65
C LEU A 243 -7.37 0.20 -6.35
N GLY A 244 -7.76 1.06 -5.41
CA GLY A 244 -8.35 0.66 -4.15
C GLY A 244 -9.86 0.85 -4.16
N ALA A 245 -10.55 -0.02 -3.42
CA ALA A 245 -11.97 0.13 -3.14
C ALA A 245 -12.28 1.53 -2.51
N GLY A 246 -13.53 1.99 -2.65
CA GLY A 246 -13.89 3.36 -2.26
C GLY A 246 -13.44 4.45 -3.23
N GLY A 247 -13.03 4.10 -4.45
CA GLY A 247 -12.66 5.09 -5.47
C GLY A 247 -11.23 5.61 -5.36
N ARG A 248 -10.30 4.85 -4.77
CA ARG A 248 -8.92 5.31 -4.49
C ARG A 248 -7.97 4.90 -5.60
N PHE A 249 -7.01 5.77 -5.92
CA PHE A 249 -5.97 5.48 -6.89
C PHE A 249 -4.60 5.88 -6.34
N GLY A 250 -3.75 4.90 -6.07
CA GLY A 250 -2.37 5.13 -5.62
C GLY A 250 -1.43 5.34 -6.81
N ILE A 251 -0.52 6.31 -6.68
CA ILE A 251 0.59 6.55 -7.61
C ILE A 251 1.89 6.64 -6.82
N LEU A 252 2.87 5.83 -7.19
CA LEU A 252 4.19 5.80 -6.57
C LEU A 252 5.24 5.75 -7.68
N ALA A 253 6.06 6.79 -7.82
CA ALA A 253 7.20 6.79 -8.73
C ALA A 253 8.48 6.46 -7.95
N LEU A 254 9.21 5.47 -8.42
CA LEU A 254 10.48 5.01 -7.89
C LEU A 254 11.59 5.27 -8.90
N SER A 255 12.73 5.73 -8.43
CA SER A 255 13.91 5.98 -9.26
C SER A 255 15.12 5.24 -8.69
N PRO A 256 15.93 4.56 -9.52
CA PRO A 256 17.24 4.08 -9.10
C PRO A 256 18.26 5.21 -8.97
N ASP A 257 17.97 6.39 -9.55
CA ASP A 257 18.85 7.56 -9.47
C ASP A 257 18.62 8.32 -8.16
N HIS A 258 19.70 8.45 -7.38
CA HIS A 258 19.71 9.16 -6.11
C HIS A 258 19.71 10.69 -6.27
N ASP A 259 20.04 11.22 -7.46
CA ASP A 259 20.22 12.66 -7.72
C ASP A 259 19.00 13.34 -8.38
N CYS A 260 17.87 12.64 -8.52
CA CYS A 260 16.64 13.25 -9.06
C CYS A 260 16.13 14.43 -8.18
N GLY A 261 15.37 15.37 -8.74
CA GLY A 261 14.88 16.56 -8.03
C GLY A 261 14.08 16.24 -6.75
N LYS A 262 13.74 17.25 -5.93
CA LYS A 262 13.02 17.06 -4.66
C LYS A 262 11.80 16.12 -4.84
N VAL A 263 11.58 15.23 -3.87
CA VAL A 263 10.40 14.35 -3.85
C VAL A 263 9.13 15.20 -3.94
N ALA A 264 8.43 15.14 -5.07
CA ALA A 264 7.15 15.79 -5.23
C ALA A 264 6.11 14.92 -4.50
N THR A 265 5.81 15.25 -3.25
CA THR A 265 4.85 14.50 -2.43
C THR A 265 3.73 15.40 -1.95
N ALA A 266 2.51 14.89 -2.10
CA ALA A 266 1.37 15.48 -1.42
C ALA A 266 1.47 15.15 0.08
N THR A 267 0.96 16.04 0.92
CA THR A 267 0.92 15.79 2.37
C THR A 267 -0.22 14.83 2.67
N GLY A 268 0.03 13.77 3.44
CA GLY A 268 -1.02 12.87 3.90
C GLY A 268 -2.00 13.57 4.85
N MET A 269 -3.23 13.07 4.90
CA MET A 269 -4.28 13.55 5.81
C MET A 269 -4.79 12.37 6.65
N PRO A 270 -4.03 11.95 7.70
CA PRO A 270 -4.47 10.86 8.56
C PRO A 270 -5.73 11.25 9.34
N LYS A 271 -6.74 10.38 9.36
CA LYS A 271 -7.81 10.41 10.35
C LYS A 271 -7.47 9.44 11.47
N HIS A 272 -7.11 9.98 12.63
CA HIS A 272 -6.87 9.19 13.83
C HIS A 272 -8.19 8.64 14.36
N LEU A 273 -8.30 7.31 14.44
CA LEU A 273 -9.51 6.63 14.92
C LEU A 273 -9.39 6.13 16.37
N GLY A 274 -8.21 6.25 16.97
CA GLY A 274 -7.96 5.97 18.38
C GLY A 274 -6.96 4.84 18.61
N GLN A 275 -7.02 4.28 19.81
CA GLN A 275 -6.14 3.23 20.31
C GLN A 275 -6.89 1.90 20.36
N VAL A 276 -6.25 0.84 19.89
CA VAL A 276 -6.76 -0.53 19.93
C VAL A 276 -5.82 -1.36 20.77
N VAL A 277 -6.36 -1.98 21.82
CA VAL A 277 -5.60 -2.87 22.69
C VAL A 277 -5.88 -4.30 22.26
N VAL A 278 -4.86 -4.98 21.73
CA VAL A 278 -4.95 -6.37 21.30
C VAL A 278 -4.63 -7.25 22.50
N ARG A 279 -5.67 -7.86 23.05
CA ARG A 279 -5.54 -8.85 24.11
C ARG A 279 -5.08 -10.18 23.51
N ARG A 280 -4.17 -10.87 24.19
CA ARG A 280 -3.86 -12.28 23.86
C ARG A 280 -5.12 -13.10 24.08
N SER A 281 -5.81 -13.38 22.99
CA SER A 281 -6.97 -14.26 22.93
C SER A 281 -6.54 -15.47 22.12
N ASP A 282 -6.63 -16.67 22.71
CA ASP A 282 -6.41 -17.92 21.97
C ASP A 282 -7.55 -18.24 20.98
N ARG A 283 -8.53 -17.34 20.86
CA ARG A 283 -9.67 -17.48 19.96
C ARG A 283 -9.66 -16.34 18.97
N ASP A 284 -9.57 -16.71 17.70
CA ASP A 284 -9.86 -15.81 16.59
C ASP A 284 -11.29 -15.30 16.74
N THR A 285 -11.50 -14.02 16.47
CA THR A 285 -12.85 -13.47 16.35
C THR A 285 -13.53 -14.19 15.19
N ARG A 286 -14.52 -15.03 15.52
CA ARG A 286 -15.36 -15.69 14.53
C ARG A 286 -16.25 -14.63 13.87
N GLY A 287 -15.96 -14.30 12.61
CA GLY A 287 -16.79 -13.39 11.83
C GLY A 287 -16.00 -12.61 10.79
N ALA A 288 -16.72 -12.02 9.84
CA ALA A 288 -16.17 -11.04 8.91
C ALA A 288 -15.74 -9.76 9.66
N PRO A 289 -14.84 -8.94 9.09
CA PRO A 289 -14.54 -7.61 9.62
C PRO A 289 -15.83 -6.83 9.90
N GLN A 290 -15.90 -6.13 11.04
CA GLN A 290 -17.09 -5.40 11.45
C GLN A 290 -17.18 -4.04 10.79
N LYS A 291 -16.05 -3.46 10.40
CA LYS A 291 -15.98 -2.12 9.81
C LYS A 291 -15.05 -2.10 8.62
N ILE A 292 -15.56 -1.56 7.52
CA ILE A 292 -14.77 -1.20 6.33
C ILE A 292 -14.96 0.30 6.10
N PHE A 293 -14.17 1.11 6.80
CA PHE A 293 -14.23 2.56 6.76
C PHE A 293 -13.93 3.13 5.37
N TYR A 294 -13.00 2.56 4.60
CA TYR A 294 -12.63 3.13 3.29
C TYR A 294 -13.76 3.06 2.25
N MET A 295 -14.81 2.26 2.50
CA MET A 295 -16.01 2.17 1.67
C MET A 295 -17.11 3.17 2.04
N GLN A 296 -16.98 3.89 3.15
CA GLN A 296 -18.02 4.82 3.58
C GLN A 296 -18.01 6.07 2.70
N ASN A 297 -19.19 6.43 2.18
CA ASN A 297 -19.37 7.53 1.23
C ASN A 297 -18.84 8.88 1.73
N GLU A 298 -18.84 9.11 3.04
CA GLU A 298 -18.33 10.36 3.65
C GLU A 298 -16.85 10.60 3.39
N TYR A 299 -16.07 9.56 3.07
CA TYR A 299 -14.65 9.71 2.77
C TYR A 299 -14.34 9.82 1.28
N TYR A 300 -15.34 9.71 0.40
CA TYR A 300 -15.11 9.77 -1.04
C TYR A 300 -14.60 11.17 -1.46
N GLY A 301 -13.67 11.20 -2.41
CA GLY A 301 -13.07 12.44 -2.89
C GLY A 301 -11.97 13.06 -2.00
N LEU A 302 -11.70 12.51 -0.82
CA LEU A 302 -10.62 13.01 0.05
C LEU A 302 -9.24 12.54 -0.42
N GLU A 303 -8.36 13.43 -0.86
CA GLU A 303 -7.04 13.05 -1.39
C GLU A 303 -6.05 12.72 -0.27
N ASN A 304 -5.10 11.82 -0.52
CA ASN A 304 -4.02 11.47 0.43
C ASN A 304 -4.52 11.11 1.84
N PHE A 305 -5.77 10.66 1.92
CA PHE A 305 -6.48 10.39 3.15
C PHE A 305 -6.40 8.90 3.49
N TYR A 306 -6.14 8.59 4.76
CA TYR A 306 -6.14 7.23 5.29
C TYR A 306 -6.53 7.25 6.76
N PHE A 307 -6.94 6.10 7.28
CA PHE A 307 -7.20 5.95 8.71
C PHE A 307 -5.95 5.47 9.42
N LYS A 308 -5.71 6.04 10.61
CA LYS A 308 -4.59 5.65 11.47
C LYS A 308 -5.11 5.19 12.84
N TRP A 309 -4.57 4.06 13.28
CA TRP A 309 -4.81 3.46 14.59
C TRP A 309 -3.49 3.29 15.31
N ASN A 310 -3.51 3.45 16.62
CA ASN A 310 -2.40 3.04 17.48
C ASN A 310 -2.75 1.68 18.09
N VAL A 311 -1.94 0.67 17.82
CA VAL A 311 -2.20 -0.70 18.27
C VAL A 311 -1.21 -1.08 19.36
N ASP A 312 -1.74 -1.30 20.55
CA ASP A 312 -0.98 -1.77 21.70
C ASP A 312 -1.16 -3.27 21.88
N LEU A 313 -0.04 -3.96 22.03
CA LEU A 313 -0.04 -5.40 22.31
C LEU A 313 0.02 -5.59 23.83
N GLU A 314 -1.06 -6.11 24.43
CA GLU A 314 -1.06 -6.43 25.86
C GLU A 314 0.06 -7.43 26.19
N GLY A 315 0.88 -7.11 27.20
CA GLY A 315 1.98 -7.96 27.68
C GLY A 315 3.39 -7.61 27.17
N ALA A 316 3.58 -6.51 26.44
CA ALA A 316 4.91 -6.05 26.05
C ALA A 316 5.71 -5.36 27.18
N GLN A 317 5.12 -5.18 28.38
CA GLN A 317 5.74 -4.46 29.52
C GLN A 317 6.20 -5.37 30.68
N SER A 318 6.36 -6.68 30.48
CA SER A 318 6.86 -7.55 31.56
C SER A 318 7.63 -8.75 31.02
N ALA A 319 8.90 -8.53 30.68
CA ALA A 319 9.96 -9.53 30.66
C ALA A 319 11.31 -8.82 30.88
#